data_AF-Q2URM4-F1
#
_entry.id   AF-Q2URM4-F1
#
_cell.length_a   1.000
_cell.length_b   1.000
_cell.length_c   1.000
_cell.angle_alpha   90.00
_cell.angle_beta   90.00
_cell.angle_gamma   90.00
#
_symmetry.space_group_name_H-M   'P 1'
#
loop_
_entity.id
_entity.type
_entity.pdbx_description
1 polymer ?
#
loop_
_entity_poly.entity_id
_entity_poly.type
_entity_poly.pdbx_seq_one_letter_code
_entity_poly.pdbx_strand_id
1 'polypeptide(L)'
;MLYAEDDKLIFRFDDHLLWIQSWGENAFRVRATKLSSIPTEDWALSTKPSASEPVIETPEGKEASIYNGKIKAVVSQRGKIIIYDSKGNKLLEEYARHRRDPKDPKCSALEVEARELRGILGGDFHLTMRFESLDPKEKIFGMGQYQQPSLNLKGADVELAHRNSQASVPFAVSSLGYGFLWNNPGIGRAVFGTNTMSFEAYSTKALDYWVVAGDTPAEIEEAYAKVTGYVPMMPEYGLGFWQCKLRYWNQEQLLNVAREYKRRQVPLDLIVIDFFHWKHQGDWSFDPEFWPDPGKLSFPSPQIYKH
;
A
#
# COMPACT_ATOMS: atom_id res chain seq x y z
N MET A 1 -2.48 -18.98 -22.91
CA MET A 1 -3.86 -18.75 -23.37
C MET A 1 -4.34 -17.45 -22.74
N LEU A 2 -4.89 -16.55 -23.54
CA LEU A 2 -5.57 -15.34 -23.10
C LEU A 2 -7.07 -15.54 -23.30
N TYR A 3 -7.87 -15.23 -22.28
CA TYR A 3 -9.32 -15.32 -22.35
C TYR A 3 -9.95 -14.39 -21.32
N ALA A 4 -11.21 -14.03 -21.55
CA ALA A 4 -12.03 -13.29 -20.61
C ALA A 4 -12.90 -14.27 -19.81
N GLU A 5 -13.04 -14.03 -18.52
CA GLU A 5 -13.97 -14.73 -17.64
C GLU A 5 -14.53 -13.71 -16.65
N ASP A 6 -15.86 -13.52 -16.66
CA ASP A 6 -16.54 -12.45 -15.94
C ASP A 6 -15.91 -11.06 -16.24
N ASP A 7 -15.46 -10.37 -15.19
CA ASP A 7 -14.80 -9.07 -15.17
C ASP A 7 -13.26 -9.17 -15.26
N LYS A 8 -12.73 -10.33 -15.62
CA LYS A 8 -11.29 -10.63 -15.55
C LYS A 8 -10.72 -10.95 -16.93
N LEU A 9 -9.61 -10.30 -17.24
CA LEU A 9 -8.70 -10.75 -18.28
C LEU A 9 -7.70 -11.74 -17.67
N ILE A 10 -7.71 -12.98 -18.17
CA ILE A 10 -6.91 -14.08 -17.65
C ILE A 10 -5.84 -14.48 -18.66
N PHE A 11 -4.61 -14.62 -18.16
CA PHE A 11 -3.52 -15.26 -18.87
C PHE A 11 -3.10 -16.53 -18.13
N ARG A 12 -3.07 -17.66 -18.84
CA ARG A 12 -2.56 -18.93 -18.32
C ARG A 12 -1.51 -19.52 -19.25
N PHE A 13 -0.34 -19.83 -18.73
CA PHE A 13 0.72 -20.51 -19.48
C PHE A 13 1.54 -21.38 -18.51
N ASP A 14 1.59 -22.68 -18.80
CA ASP A 14 2.24 -23.68 -17.94
C ASP A 14 1.68 -23.63 -16.50
N ASP A 15 2.54 -23.41 -15.50
CA ASP A 15 2.18 -23.26 -14.09
C ASP A 15 1.70 -21.84 -13.74
N HIS A 16 1.88 -20.86 -14.64
CA HIS A 16 1.64 -19.45 -14.34
C HIS A 16 0.19 -19.04 -14.64
N LEU A 17 -0.49 -18.52 -13.61
CA LEU A 17 -1.82 -17.92 -13.69
C LEU A 17 -1.72 -16.43 -13.39
N LEU A 18 -2.30 -15.58 -14.25
CA LEU A 18 -2.38 -14.13 -14.11
C LEU A 18 -3.82 -13.67 -14.31
N TRP A 19 -4.35 -12.89 -13.38
CA TRP A 19 -5.64 -12.19 -13.47
C TRP A 19 -5.41 -10.68 -13.46
N ILE A 20 -6.10 -9.98 -14.36
CA ILE A 20 -6.29 -8.54 -14.31
C ILE A 20 -7.79 -8.30 -14.26
N GLN A 21 -8.26 -7.61 -13.23
CA GLN A 21 -9.66 -7.28 -13.07
C GLN A 21 -9.82 -5.84 -12.63
N SER A 22 -10.95 -5.23 -12.96
CA SER A 22 -11.26 -3.91 -12.41
C SER A 22 -11.47 -4.00 -10.90
N TRP A 23 -10.98 -3.00 -10.17
CA TRP A 23 -11.22 -2.89 -8.73
C TRP A 23 -11.37 -1.41 -8.34
N GLY A 24 -12.57 -0.89 -8.62
CA GLY A 24 -12.88 0.54 -8.49
C GLY A 24 -12.70 1.27 -9.82
N GLU A 25 -13.16 2.51 -9.87
CA GLU A 25 -13.06 3.34 -11.05
C GLU A 25 -11.59 3.62 -11.42
N ASN A 26 -11.28 3.55 -12.72
CA ASN A 26 -9.95 3.87 -13.25
C ASN A 26 -8.82 3.00 -12.68
N ALA A 27 -9.14 1.82 -12.13
CA ALA A 27 -8.18 0.99 -11.43
C ALA A 27 -8.26 -0.49 -11.80
N PHE A 28 -7.10 -1.16 -11.70
CA PHE A 28 -6.98 -2.61 -11.83
C PHE A 28 -6.38 -3.22 -10.58
N ARG A 29 -6.88 -4.39 -10.20
CA ARG A 29 -6.17 -5.33 -9.35
C ARG A 29 -5.52 -6.39 -10.22
N VAL A 30 -4.22 -6.60 -10.02
CA VAL A 30 -3.42 -7.56 -10.79
C VAL A 30 -2.88 -8.61 -9.84
N ARG A 31 -3.19 -9.87 -10.12
CA ARG A 31 -2.76 -11.01 -9.30
C ARG A 31 -2.11 -12.07 -10.15
N ALA A 32 -1.05 -12.69 -9.65
CA ALA A 32 -0.43 -13.83 -10.31
C ALA A 32 0.11 -14.86 -9.33
N THR A 33 0.05 -16.13 -9.70
CA THR A 33 0.55 -17.23 -8.87
C THR A 33 1.00 -18.41 -9.74
N LYS A 34 1.75 -19.32 -9.13
CA LYS A 34 2.06 -20.67 -9.66
C LYS A 34 1.25 -21.78 -8.96
N LEU A 35 0.35 -21.41 -8.05
CA LEU A 35 -0.59 -22.33 -7.44
C LEU A 35 -1.72 -22.70 -8.41
N SER A 36 -2.50 -23.72 -8.07
CA SER A 36 -3.64 -24.16 -8.88
C SER A 36 -4.77 -23.12 -8.98
N SER A 37 -4.80 -22.16 -8.06
CA SER A 37 -5.79 -21.07 -8.00
C SER A 37 -5.21 -19.84 -7.31
N ILE A 38 -5.75 -18.66 -7.62
CA ILE A 38 -5.36 -17.41 -6.97
C ILE A 38 -5.86 -17.43 -5.52
N PRO A 39 -5.01 -17.11 -4.52
CA PRO A 39 -5.42 -16.97 -3.13
C PRO A 39 -6.52 -15.92 -2.94
N THR A 40 -7.39 -16.11 -1.95
CA THR A 40 -8.61 -15.31 -1.75
C THR A 40 -8.42 -14.08 -0.87
N GLU A 41 -7.24 -13.90 -0.30
CA GLU A 41 -6.92 -12.80 0.62
C GLU A 41 -6.99 -11.45 -0.13
N ASP A 42 -7.72 -10.50 0.45
CA ASP A 42 -7.86 -9.14 -0.09
C ASP A 42 -6.89 -8.13 0.56
N TRP A 43 -6.29 -8.50 1.68
CA TRP A 43 -5.34 -7.66 2.44
C TRP A 43 -5.87 -6.24 2.69
N ALA A 44 -5.22 -5.21 2.13
CA ALA A 44 -5.60 -3.81 2.33
C ALA A 44 -6.80 -3.40 1.47
N LEU A 45 -7.18 -4.18 0.45
CA LEU A 45 -8.37 -3.94 -0.38
C LEU A 45 -9.65 -4.40 0.35
N SER A 46 -9.85 -3.85 1.55
CA SER A 46 -10.90 -4.23 2.51
C SER A 46 -12.30 -3.84 2.04
N THR A 47 -12.41 -2.81 1.20
CA THR A 47 -13.68 -2.33 0.66
C THR A 47 -13.80 -2.79 -0.79
N LYS A 48 -14.87 -3.54 -1.09
CA LYS A 48 -15.24 -3.85 -2.47
C LYS A 48 -15.93 -2.61 -3.06
N PRO A 49 -15.27 -1.88 -3.98
CA PRO A 49 -15.90 -0.73 -4.60
C PRO A 49 -17.08 -1.19 -5.48
N SER A 50 -17.99 -0.27 -5.79
CA SER A 50 -19.05 -0.48 -6.77
C SER A 50 -18.48 -1.12 -8.03
N ALA A 51 -19.18 -2.14 -8.57
CA ALA A 51 -18.74 -2.84 -9.76
C ALA A 51 -18.60 -1.86 -10.93
N SER A 52 -17.38 -1.68 -11.42
CA SER A 52 -17.13 -1.16 -12.75
C SER A 52 -17.26 -2.32 -13.74
N GLU A 53 -17.91 -2.10 -14.88
CA GLU A 53 -17.96 -3.09 -15.97
C GLU A 53 -16.76 -2.85 -16.90
N PRO A 54 -15.69 -3.66 -16.84
CA PRO A 54 -14.56 -3.47 -17.73
C PRO A 54 -14.91 -3.94 -19.13
N VAL A 55 -14.33 -3.28 -20.14
CA VAL A 55 -14.36 -3.79 -21.52
C VAL A 55 -13.15 -4.69 -21.70
N ILE A 56 -13.35 -5.93 -22.13
CA ILE A 56 -12.26 -6.90 -22.37
C ILE A 56 -12.27 -7.30 -23.83
N GLU A 57 -11.12 -7.18 -24.49
CA GLU A 57 -10.90 -7.53 -25.89
C GLU A 57 -9.86 -8.65 -25.97
N THR A 58 -10.25 -9.83 -26.45
CA THR A 58 -9.35 -10.99 -26.63
C THR A 58 -9.34 -11.48 -28.09
N PRO A 59 -8.78 -10.69 -29.03
CA PRO A 59 -8.70 -11.11 -30.42
C PRO A 59 -7.83 -12.37 -30.58
N GLU A 60 -8.30 -13.34 -31.37
CA GLU A 60 -7.61 -14.60 -31.57
C GLU A 60 -6.21 -14.40 -32.15
N GLY A 61 -5.21 -15.07 -31.56
CA GLY A 61 -3.84 -15.02 -32.03
C GLY A 61 -3.22 -13.62 -31.97
N LYS A 62 -3.67 -12.75 -31.05
CA LYS A 62 -3.16 -11.39 -30.80
C LYS A 62 -3.03 -11.12 -29.30
N GLU A 63 -2.57 -9.92 -28.94
CA GLU A 63 -2.60 -9.42 -27.57
C GLU A 63 -4.03 -9.16 -27.10
N ALA A 64 -4.27 -9.23 -25.80
CA ALA A 64 -5.56 -8.91 -25.20
C ALA A 64 -5.50 -7.58 -24.46
N SER A 65 -6.63 -6.88 -24.36
CA SER A 65 -6.74 -5.61 -23.65
C SER A 65 -7.90 -5.64 -22.66
N ILE A 66 -7.74 -4.94 -21.55
CA ILE A 66 -8.81 -4.62 -20.59
C ILE A 66 -8.83 -3.12 -20.35
N TYR A 67 -10.03 -2.53 -20.36
CA TYR A 67 -10.27 -1.10 -20.18
C TYR A 67 -11.18 -0.88 -18.98
N ASN A 68 -10.87 0.12 -18.17
CA ASN A 68 -11.71 0.55 -17.06
C ASN A 68 -11.59 2.07 -16.90
N GLY A 69 -12.57 2.83 -17.40
CA GLY A 69 -12.52 4.30 -17.37
C GLY A 69 -11.25 4.86 -18.01
N LYS A 70 -10.42 5.54 -17.21
CA LYS A 70 -9.18 6.21 -17.65
C LYS A 70 -7.96 5.28 -17.77
N ILE A 71 -8.06 3.99 -17.41
CA ILE A 71 -6.93 3.06 -17.41
C ILE A 71 -7.14 1.91 -18.41
N LYS A 72 -6.06 1.51 -19.09
CA LYS A 72 -6.02 0.37 -20.01
C LYS A 72 -4.83 -0.52 -19.68
N ALA A 73 -5.02 -1.84 -19.65
CA ALA A 73 -3.92 -2.80 -19.62
C ALA A 73 -3.92 -3.64 -20.90
N VAL A 74 -2.74 -3.84 -21.48
CA VAL A 74 -2.50 -4.72 -22.63
C VAL A 74 -1.64 -5.88 -22.16
N VAL A 75 -2.05 -7.11 -22.51
CA VAL A 75 -1.34 -8.34 -22.20
C VAL A 75 -0.91 -9.01 -23.49
N SER A 76 0.41 -9.13 -23.67
CA SER A 76 0.99 -9.80 -24.84
C SER A 76 0.63 -11.29 -24.85
N GLN A 77 0.81 -11.96 -25.99
CA GLN A 77 0.60 -13.42 -26.09
C GLN A 77 1.48 -14.25 -25.14
N ARG A 78 2.60 -13.67 -24.68
CA ARG A 78 3.51 -14.27 -23.71
C ARG A 78 3.29 -13.73 -22.29
N GLY A 79 2.21 -12.98 -22.07
CA GLY A 79 1.75 -12.55 -20.76
C GLY A 79 2.47 -11.31 -20.23
N LYS A 80 3.20 -10.55 -21.04
CA LYS A 80 3.80 -9.28 -20.61
C LYS A 80 2.71 -8.21 -20.51
N ILE A 81 2.69 -7.46 -19.41
CA ILE A 81 1.69 -6.41 -19.15
C ILE A 81 2.29 -5.03 -19.44
N ILE A 82 1.52 -4.19 -20.12
CA ILE A 82 1.76 -2.75 -20.23
C ILE A 82 0.47 -2.02 -19.87
N ILE A 83 0.57 -1.02 -19.01
CA ILE A 83 -0.56 -0.24 -18.51
C ILE A 83 -0.44 1.18 -19.02
N TYR A 84 -1.55 1.73 -19.50
CA TYR A 84 -1.67 3.04 -20.13
C TYR A 84 -2.76 3.86 -19.47
N ASP A 85 -2.63 5.18 -19.57
CA ASP A 85 -3.75 6.09 -19.36
C ASP A 85 -4.66 6.17 -20.62
N SER A 86 -5.78 6.88 -20.50
CA SER A 86 -6.72 7.13 -21.60
C SER A 86 -6.14 7.96 -22.75
N LYS A 87 -5.02 8.66 -22.53
CA LYS A 87 -4.31 9.46 -23.55
C LYS A 87 -3.29 8.62 -24.32
N GLY A 88 -3.08 7.36 -23.93
CA GLY A 88 -2.12 6.45 -24.54
C GLY A 88 -0.70 6.57 -23.98
N ASN A 89 -0.49 7.32 -22.90
CA ASN A 89 0.80 7.37 -22.21
C ASN A 89 0.98 6.10 -21.39
N LYS A 90 2.19 5.53 -21.41
CA LYS A 90 2.53 4.39 -20.55
C LYS A 90 2.64 4.85 -19.10
N LEU A 91 1.93 4.15 -18.21
CA LEU A 91 2.00 4.32 -16.77
C LEU A 91 2.96 3.30 -16.15
N LEU A 92 2.84 2.03 -16.55
CA LEU A 92 3.71 0.93 -16.13
C LEU A 92 4.02 0.01 -17.31
N GLU A 93 5.24 -0.49 -17.38
CA GLU A 93 5.64 -1.55 -18.29
C GLU A 93 6.43 -2.59 -17.51
N GLU A 94 6.06 -3.87 -17.65
CA GLU A 94 6.82 -4.95 -17.05
C GLU A 94 8.25 -5.05 -17.61
N TYR A 95 9.22 -5.21 -16.72
CA TYR A 95 10.61 -5.45 -17.11
C TYR A 95 10.82 -6.95 -17.34
N ALA A 96 10.84 -7.37 -18.60
CA ALA A 96 11.18 -8.72 -19.01
C ALA A 96 12.40 -8.71 -19.93
N ARG A 97 13.35 -9.62 -19.71
CA ARG A 97 14.56 -9.80 -20.55
C ARG A 97 14.77 -11.30 -20.78
N HIS A 98 13.99 -11.88 -21.67
CA HIS A 98 14.08 -13.30 -22.02
C HIS A 98 13.73 -13.52 -23.51
N ARG A 99 14.01 -14.71 -24.05
CA ARG A 99 13.73 -15.02 -25.47
C ARG A 99 12.36 -15.67 -25.74
N ARG A 100 11.48 -15.77 -24.73
CA ARG A 100 10.14 -16.38 -24.87
C ARG A 100 9.22 -15.64 -25.84
N ASP A 101 9.43 -14.33 -26.00
CA ASP A 101 8.80 -13.51 -27.02
C ASP A 101 9.86 -12.88 -27.93
N PRO A 102 10.21 -13.53 -29.06
CA PRO A 102 11.17 -12.97 -30.00
C PRO A 102 10.73 -11.66 -30.65
N LYS A 103 9.43 -11.31 -30.57
CA LYS A 103 8.89 -10.06 -31.15
C LYS A 103 8.92 -8.90 -30.16
N ASP A 104 9.18 -9.13 -28.88
CA ASP A 104 9.36 -8.05 -27.92
C ASP A 104 10.65 -7.28 -28.27
N PRO A 105 10.59 -5.95 -28.47
CA PRO A 105 11.78 -5.15 -28.77
C PRO A 105 12.85 -5.21 -27.66
N LYS A 106 12.49 -5.64 -26.45
CA LYS A 106 13.38 -5.83 -25.30
C LYS A 106 13.76 -7.31 -25.08
N CYS A 107 13.52 -8.17 -26.07
CA CYS A 107 13.98 -9.55 -26.09
C CYS A 107 15.48 -9.62 -25.80
N SER A 108 15.87 -10.54 -24.91
CA SER A 108 17.25 -10.64 -24.43
C SER A 108 17.55 -12.04 -23.91
N ALA A 109 18.84 -12.38 -23.83
CA ALA A 109 19.35 -13.67 -23.37
C ALA A 109 19.47 -13.80 -21.84
N LEU A 110 19.10 -12.75 -21.09
CA LEU A 110 19.34 -12.68 -19.65
C LEU A 110 18.45 -13.62 -18.82
N GLU A 111 17.35 -14.10 -19.40
CA GLU A 111 16.33 -14.95 -18.74
C GLU A 111 15.75 -14.31 -17.46
N VAL A 112 15.50 -13.01 -17.48
CA VAL A 112 14.84 -12.28 -16.38
C VAL A 112 13.35 -12.18 -16.62
N GLU A 113 12.57 -12.69 -15.67
CA GLU A 113 11.11 -12.58 -15.63
C GLU A 113 10.68 -11.28 -14.94
N ALA A 114 9.59 -10.69 -15.44
CA ALA A 114 8.96 -9.54 -14.78
C ALA A 114 8.27 -9.95 -13.47
N ARG A 115 7.64 -11.13 -13.45
CA ARG A 115 6.92 -11.70 -12.31
C ARG A 115 7.58 -13.00 -11.88
N GLU A 116 8.70 -12.90 -11.18
CA GLU A 116 9.46 -14.07 -10.75
C GLU A 116 8.88 -14.63 -9.45
N LEU A 117 8.33 -15.83 -9.50
CA LEU A 117 7.88 -16.61 -8.34
C LEU A 117 8.84 -17.80 -8.15
N ARG A 118 9.89 -17.59 -7.35
CA ARG A 118 10.90 -18.62 -7.08
C ARG A 118 10.46 -19.45 -5.88
N GLY A 119 10.23 -20.74 -6.10
CA GLY A 119 9.76 -21.65 -5.05
C GLY A 119 10.69 -21.71 -3.84
N ILE A 120 10.10 -21.66 -2.66
CA ILE A 120 10.74 -21.92 -1.36
C ILE A 120 10.34 -23.33 -0.94
N LEU A 121 11.31 -24.13 -0.47
CA LEU A 121 11.02 -25.46 0.07
C LEU A 121 10.01 -25.30 1.22
N GLY A 122 8.82 -25.89 1.05
CA GLY A 122 7.70 -25.75 2.00
C GLY A 122 6.42 -25.14 1.42
N GLY A 123 6.46 -24.53 0.23
CA GLY A 123 5.26 -24.23 -0.58
C GLY A 123 5.03 -22.76 -0.96
N ASP A 124 5.72 -21.82 -0.32
CA ASP A 124 5.64 -20.39 -0.66
C ASP A 124 6.65 -20.02 -1.76
N PHE A 125 6.61 -18.77 -2.22
CA PHE A 125 7.53 -18.20 -3.20
C PHE A 125 8.26 -16.98 -2.64
N HIS A 126 9.55 -16.85 -3.00
CA HIS A 126 10.19 -15.54 -3.05
C HIS A 126 9.69 -14.88 -4.32
N LEU A 127 8.93 -13.80 -4.15
CA LEU A 127 8.37 -13.02 -5.25
C LEU A 127 9.26 -11.83 -5.57
N THR A 128 9.60 -11.65 -6.85
CA THR A 128 10.17 -10.41 -7.38
C THR A 128 9.35 -9.93 -8.56
N MET A 129 8.70 -8.78 -8.38
CA MET A 129 8.01 -8.05 -9.44
C MET A 129 8.93 -6.95 -9.99
N ARG A 130 9.06 -6.83 -11.31
CA ARG A 130 9.94 -5.85 -11.97
C ARG A 130 9.21 -5.02 -13.00
N PHE A 131 9.44 -3.71 -12.95
CA PHE A 131 8.93 -2.74 -13.91
C PHE A 131 10.07 -1.96 -14.54
N GLU A 132 9.89 -1.56 -15.79
CA GLU A 132 10.75 -0.61 -16.46
C GLU A 132 10.69 0.73 -15.71
N SER A 133 11.84 1.38 -15.54
CA SER A 133 11.85 2.79 -15.15
C SER A 133 11.60 3.64 -16.39
N LEU A 134 10.33 3.94 -16.66
CA LEU A 134 9.89 4.61 -17.89
C LEU A 134 10.51 6.01 -18.09
N ASP A 135 10.67 6.76 -17.00
CA ASP A 135 11.35 8.05 -16.99
C ASP A 135 12.30 8.12 -15.77
N PRO A 136 13.61 8.35 -15.95
CA PRO A 136 14.53 8.58 -14.83
C PRO A 136 14.20 9.85 -14.01
N LYS A 137 13.37 10.76 -14.54
CA LYS A 137 12.88 11.96 -13.87
C LYS A 137 11.49 11.79 -13.24
N GLU A 138 10.88 10.61 -13.36
CA GLU A 138 9.66 10.27 -12.62
C GLU A 138 9.86 10.57 -11.13
N LYS A 139 8.86 11.20 -10.51
CA LYS A 139 8.84 11.43 -9.07
C LYS A 139 7.85 10.47 -8.45
N ILE A 140 8.27 9.81 -7.37
CA ILE A 140 7.48 8.82 -6.65
C ILE A 140 7.38 9.26 -5.20
N PHE A 141 6.17 9.24 -4.65
CA PHE A 141 5.86 9.69 -3.29
C PHE A 141 5.08 8.61 -2.53
N GLY A 142 5.00 8.70 -1.20
CA GLY A 142 4.21 7.79 -0.37
C GLY A 142 5.07 6.74 0.33
N MET A 143 4.67 5.47 0.24
CA MET A 143 5.28 4.28 0.84
C MET A 143 5.26 4.20 2.38
N GLY A 144 4.84 5.25 3.07
CA GLY A 144 4.70 5.31 4.53
C GLY A 144 5.73 6.23 5.16
N GLN A 145 6.36 5.77 6.24
CA GLN A 145 7.29 6.56 7.04
C GLN A 145 8.67 5.90 7.09
N TYR A 146 9.67 6.61 6.58
CA TYR A 146 11.07 6.20 6.56
C TYR A 146 11.97 7.35 7.05
N GLN A 147 13.02 7.02 7.81
CA GLN A 147 13.95 7.99 8.38
C GLN A 147 14.97 8.45 7.33
N GLN A 148 14.52 9.27 6.39
CA GLN A 148 15.33 9.79 5.29
C GLN A 148 14.93 11.23 4.94
N PRO A 149 15.82 12.04 4.35
CA PRO A 149 15.52 13.43 4.00
C PRO A 149 14.72 13.58 2.69
N SER A 150 14.47 12.48 1.98
CA SER A 150 13.93 12.50 0.62
C SER A 150 12.42 12.29 0.60
N LEU A 151 11.70 13.28 0.08
CA LEU A 151 10.28 13.17 -0.27
C LEU A 151 10.08 12.39 -1.58
N ASN A 152 10.89 12.67 -2.60
CA ASN A 152 10.90 11.89 -3.83
C ASN A 152 11.69 10.59 -3.63
N LEU A 153 11.02 9.47 -3.80
CA LEU A 153 11.56 8.12 -3.63
C LEU A 153 12.22 7.55 -4.89
N LYS A 154 12.20 8.25 -6.03
CA LYS A 154 12.93 7.78 -7.23
C LYS A 154 14.43 7.63 -6.93
N GLY A 155 14.98 6.48 -7.27
CA GLY A 155 16.34 6.06 -6.94
C GLY A 155 16.51 5.47 -5.53
N ALA A 156 15.47 5.49 -4.69
CA ALA A 156 15.53 4.94 -3.34
C ALA A 156 15.30 3.42 -3.32
N ASP A 157 15.83 2.81 -2.27
CA ASP A 157 15.61 1.42 -1.89
C ASP A 157 14.98 1.41 -0.49
N VAL A 158 13.77 0.89 -0.41
CA VAL A 158 12.88 1.01 0.75
C VAL A 158 12.56 -0.38 1.29
N GLU A 159 12.87 -0.63 2.56
CA GLU A 159 12.53 -1.88 3.24
C GLU A 159 11.01 -1.94 3.51
N LEU A 160 10.37 -3.06 3.15
CA LEU A 160 8.97 -3.33 3.47
C LEU A 160 8.92 -4.11 4.79
N ALA A 161 9.11 -3.39 5.90
CA ALA A 161 9.05 -3.92 7.26
C ALA A 161 8.69 -2.83 8.28
N HIS A 162 8.23 -3.24 9.46
CA HIS A 162 7.96 -2.33 10.58
C HIS A 162 9.11 -2.36 11.60
N ARG A 163 9.58 -1.17 11.98
CA ARG A 163 10.60 -0.96 13.03
C ARG A 163 10.21 0.27 13.84
N ASN A 164 10.79 0.46 15.03
CA ASN A 164 10.63 1.75 15.72
C ASN A 164 11.11 2.87 14.77
N SER A 165 10.32 3.94 14.64
CA SER A 165 10.46 5.06 13.69
C SER A 165 10.21 4.76 12.19
N GLN A 166 9.87 3.53 11.81
CA GLN A 166 9.59 3.13 10.42
C GLN A 166 8.23 2.43 10.30
N ALA A 167 7.42 2.87 9.34
CA ALA A 167 6.14 2.24 9.02
C ALA A 167 6.02 2.05 7.50
N SER A 168 5.99 0.79 7.05
CA SER A 168 5.71 0.50 5.65
C SER A 168 4.21 0.59 5.38
N VAL A 169 3.81 1.51 4.51
CA VAL A 169 2.44 1.65 3.99
C VAL A 169 2.57 1.73 2.47
N PRO A 170 2.63 0.58 1.77
CA PRO A 170 3.26 0.49 0.45
C PRO A 170 2.33 0.91 -0.69
N PHE A 171 1.77 2.11 -0.57
CA PHE A 171 1.07 2.85 -1.59
C PHE A 171 1.94 4.00 -2.09
N ALA A 172 2.17 4.06 -3.40
CA ALA A 172 2.97 5.08 -4.04
C ALA A 172 2.15 5.91 -5.03
N VAL A 173 2.43 7.21 -5.11
CA VAL A 173 1.88 8.13 -6.12
C VAL A 173 3.00 8.56 -7.04
N SER A 174 2.81 8.36 -8.34
CA SER A 174 3.78 8.74 -9.38
C SER A 174 3.38 10.02 -10.09
N SER A 175 4.37 10.86 -10.44
CA SER A 175 4.18 12.02 -11.30
C SER A 175 3.75 11.68 -12.73
N LEU A 176 3.78 10.40 -13.13
CA LEU A 176 3.24 9.94 -14.42
C LEU A 176 1.71 9.79 -14.41
N GLY A 177 1.03 10.06 -13.30
CA GLY A 177 -0.44 10.04 -13.23
C GLY A 177 -1.02 8.70 -12.80
N TYR A 178 -0.31 7.94 -11.96
CA TYR A 178 -0.82 6.69 -11.40
C TYR A 178 -0.53 6.55 -9.90
N GLY A 179 -1.40 5.83 -9.21
CA GLY A 179 -1.16 5.28 -7.88
C GLY A 179 -0.88 3.78 -7.95
N PHE A 180 -0.02 3.27 -7.07
CA PHE A 180 0.37 1.87 -7.02
C PHE A 180 0.40 1.38 -5.57
N LEU A 181 -0.47 0.43 -5.23
CA LEU A 181 -0.47 -0.28 -3.95
C LEU A 181 0.14 -1.66 -4.15
N TRP A 182 1.23 -1.94 -3.45
CA TRP A 182 1.71 -3.31 -3.25
C TRP A 182 0.83 -4.00 -2.22
N ASN A 183 -0.16 -4.78 -2.67
CA ASN A 183 -1.16 -5.40 -1.80
C ASN A 183 -0.66 -6.73 -1.24
N ASN A 184 0.50 -6.71 -0.58
CA ASN A 184 1.11 -7.91 -0.03
C ASN A 184 1.88 -7.55 1.27
N PRO A 185 1.51 -8.15 2.42
CA PRO A 185 2.11 -7.82 3.72
C PRO A 185 3.44 -8.56 4.00
N GLY A 186 3.93 -9.37 3.06
CA GLY A 186 5.20 -10.08 3.22
C GLY A 186 6.38 -9.12 3.36
N ILE A 187 7.34 -9.47 4.24
CA ILE A 187 8.58 -8.72 4.39
C ILE A 187 9.34 -8.72 3.07
N GLY A 188 9.89 -7.58 2.68
CA GLY A 188 10.62 -7.46 1.43
C GLY A 188 11.17 -6.07 1.17
N ARG A 189 11.19 -5.65 -0.09
CA ARG A 189 11.79 -4.39 -0.53
C ARG A 189 11.04 -3.78 -1.70
N ALA A 190 11.03 -2.45 -1.78
CA ALA A 190 10.63 -1.69 -2.95
C ALA A 190 11.82 -0.84 -3.41
N VAL A 191 12.31 -1.09 -4.62
CA VAL A 191 13.42 -0.36 -5.23
C VAL A 191 12.89 0.45 -6.39
N PHE A 192 12.99 1.78 -6.30
CA PHE A 192 12.52 2.70 -7.33
C PHE A 192 13.68 3.14 -8.24
N GLY A 193 14.52 2.19 -8.66
CA GLY A 193 15.73 2.45 -9.43
C GLY A 193 15.48 3.24 -10.73
N THR A 194 16.48 3.97 -11.18
CA THR A 194 16.41 4.77 -12.43
C THR A 194 16.57 3.92 -13.69
N ASN A 195 17.13 2.71 -13.56
CA ASN A 195 17.26 1.71 -14.61
C ASN A 195 16.10 0.70 -14.60
N THR A 196 15.66 0.28 -13.42
CA THR A 196 14.59 -0.71 -13.22
C THR A 196 13.96 -0.47 -11.85
N MET A 197 12.65 -0.66 -11.75
CA MET A 197 11.96 -0.68 -10.46
C MET A 197 11.60 -2.11 -10.08
N SER A 198 11.62 -2.44 -8.80
CA SER A 198 11.25 -3.77 -8.32
C SER A 198 10.56 -3.76 -6.98
N PHE A 199 9.66 -4.72 -6.78
CA PHE A 199 9.02 -5.02 -5.51
C PHE A 199 9.27 -6.49 -5.18
N GLU A 200 9.67 -6.75 -3.95
CA GLU A 200 9.96 -8.10 -3.47
C GLU A 200 9.12 -8.44 -2.26
N ALA A 201 8.72 -9.70 -2.16
CA ALA A 201 8.24 -10.33 -0.93
C ALA A 201 9.01 -11.63 -0.73
N TYR A 202 9.64 -11.78 0.43
CA TYR A 202 10.53 -12.91 0.72
C TYR A 202 9.78 -14.22 0.92
N SER A 203 8.50 -14.17 1.30
CA SER A 203 7.61 -15.33 1.34
C SER A 203 6.19 -14.87 1.04
N THR A 204 5.61 -15.36 -0.05
CA THR A 204 4.21 -15.15 -0.41
C THR A 204 3.70 -16.26 -1.32
N LYS A 205 2.40 -16.45 -1.37
CA LYS A 205 1.73 -17.39 -2.28
C LYS A 205 1.44 -16.80 -3.66
N ALA A 206 1.37 -15.48 -3.76
CA ALA A 206 0.98 -14.79 -4.98
C ALA A 206 1.53 -13.35 -5.04
N LEU A 207 1.67 -12.87 -6.26
CA LEU A 207 1.69 -11.44 -6.59
C LEU A 207 0.28 -10.88 -6.43
N ASP A 208 0.17 -9.73 -5.76
CA ASP A 208 -1.06 -8.94 -5.69
C ASP A 208 -0.69 -7.46 -5.58
N TYR A 209 -1.12 -6.67 -6.56
CA TYR A 209 -1.00 -5.22 -6.52
C TYR A 209 -2.23 -4.57 -7.12
N TRP A 210 -2.46 -3.32 -6.73
CA TRP A 210 -3.53 -2.50 -7.24
C TRP A 210 -2.94 -1.22 -7.85
N VAL A 211 -3.47 -0.81 -9.00
CA VAL A 211 -2.99 0.35 -9.75
C VAL A 211 -4.16 1.17 -10.23
N VAL A 212 -4.07 2.49 -10.09
CA VAL A 212 -5.10 3.44 -10.52
C VAL A 212 -4.48 4.53 -11.39
N ALA A 213 -5.21 4.96 -12.42
CA ALA A 213 -4.85 6.14 -13.21
C ALA A 213 -5.67 7.35 -12.76
N GLY A 214 -5.04 8.52 -12.65
CA GLY A 214 -5.71 9.77 -12.31
C GLY A 214 -5.02 10.97 -12.92
N ASP A 215 -5.80 11.99 -13.29
CA ASP A 215 -5.25 13.23 -13.88
C ASP A 215 -4.61 14.13 -12.81
N THR A 216 -4.97 13.94 -11.55
CA THR A 216 -4.42 14.69 -10.42
C THR A 216 -4.09 13.77 -9.23
N PRO A 217 -3.15 14.16 -8.35
CA PRO A 217 -2.89 13.41 -7.11
C PRO A 217 -4.13 13.24 -6.22
N ALA A 218 -5.04 14.22 -6.21
CA ALA A 218 -6.27 14.14 -5.42
C ALA A 218 -7.20 13.01 -5.89
N GLU A 219 -7.35 12.82 -7.21
CA GLU A 219 -8.13 11.70 -7.78
C GLU A 219 -7.53 10.35 -7.36
N ILE A 220 -6.20 10.24 -7.38
CA ILE A 220 -5.47 9.01 -7.03
C ILE A 220 -5.66 8.66 -5.54
N GLU A 221 -5.48 9.63 -4.65
CA GLU A 221 -5.65 9.44 -3.20
C GLU A 221 -7.11 9.13 -2.82
N GLU A 222 -8.08 9.79 -3.47
CA GLU A 222 -9.50 9.51 -3.23
C GLU A 222 -9.86 8.08 -3.66
N ALA A 223 -9.35 7.61 -4.79
CA ALA A 223 -9.54 6.23 -5.26
C ALA A 223 -8.89 5.22 -4.30
N TYR A 224 -7.69 5.52 -3.78
CA TYR A 224 -7.02 4.68 -2.80
C TYR A 224 -7.83 4.58 -1.49
N ALA A 225 -8.32 5.69 -0.96
CA ALA A 225 -9.18 5.72 0.23
C ALA A 225 -10.50 4.94 0.03
N LYS A 226 -11.11 5.00 -1.17
CA LYS A 226 -12.33 4.23 -1.51
C LYS A 226 -12.16 2.72 -1.36
N VAL A 227 -10.97 2.18 -1.64
CA VAL A 227 -10.73 0.73 -1.64
C VAL A 227 -10.04 0.23 -0.37
N THR A 228 -9.37 1.13 0.37
CA THR A 228 -8.64 0.78 1.60
C THR A 228 -9.30 1.26 2.89
N GLY A 229 -10.22 2.21 2.81
CA GLY A 229 -10.99 2.76 3.92
C GLY A 229 -10.77 4.26 4.12
N TYR A 230 -11.83 4.96 4.48
CA TYR A 230 -11.77 6.37 4.87
C TYR A 230 -11.34 6.53 6.32
N VAL A 231 -10.54 7.56 6.60
CA VAL A 231 -10.28 7.99 7.97
C VAL A 231 -11.58 8.53 8.60
N PRO A 232 -11.88 8.22 9.88
CA PRO A 232 -13.01 8.82 10.57
C PRO A 232 -12.76 10.31 10.84
N MET A 233 -13.82 11.05 11.17
CA MET A 233 -13.68 12.44 11.60
C MET A 233 -12.82 12.51 12.88
N MET A 234 -11.81 13.37 12.88
CA MET A 234 -10.96 13.61 14.05
C MET A 234 -11.81 14.23 15.18
N PRO A 235 -11.75 13.72 16.42
CA PRO A 235 -12.43 14.36 17.55
C PRO A 235 -11.82 15.74 17.85
N GLU A 236 -12.64 16.68 18.31
CA GLU A 236 -12.22 18.08 18.53
C GLU A 236 -11.02 18.21 19.48
N TYR A 237 -11.02 17.47 20.59
CA TYR A 237 -9.89 17.44 21.55
C TYR A 237 -8.58 16.97 20.91
N GLY A 238 -8.67 16.25 19.79
CA GLY A 238 -7.53 15.76 19.05
C GLY A 238 -6.80 16.82 18.22
N LEU A 239 -7.43 17.96 17.97
CA LEU A 239 -6.88 19.08 17.18
C LEU A 239 -6.05 20.07 18.00
N GLY A 240 -6.15 19.98 19.33
CA GLY A 240 -5.55 20.91 20.27
C GLY A 240 -4.11 20.58 20.66
N PHE A 241 -3.66 21.09 21.81
CA PHE A 241 -2.29 20.84 22.30
C PHE A 241 -2.20 19.54 23.11
N TRP A 242 -1.24 18.67 22.74
CA TRP A 242 -0.98 17.38 23.38
C TRP A 242 0.31 17.44 24.21
N GLN A 243 0.18 17.39 25.53
CA GLN A 243 1.33 17.34 26.44
C GLN A 243 1.70 15.88 26.75
N CYS A 244 2.95 15.52 26.40
CA CYS A 244 3.54 14.23 26.76
C CYS A 244 5.02 14.40 27.12
N LYS A 245 5.57 13.47 27.90
CA LYS A 245 7.01 13.23 28.07
C LYS A 245 7.22 11.78 28.49
N LEU A 246 8.45 11.31 28.41
CA LEU A 246 8.89 10.07 29.03
C LEU A 246 9.54 10.36 30.39
N ARG A 247 8.88 10.17 31.53
CA ARG A 247 7.47 9.83 31.76
C ARG A 247 6.89 10.65 32.93
N TYR A 248 5.57 10.71 33.07
CA TYR A 248 4.96 11.04 34.36
C TYR A 248 4.89 9.77 35.19
N TRP A 249 5.59 9.70 36.32
CA TRP A 249 5.80 8.42 37.02
C TRP A 249 4.67 8.05 37.99
N ASN A 250 3.85 9.02 38.42
CA ASN A 250 2.72 8.81 39.30
C ASN A 250 1.57 9.80 39.03
N GLN A 251 0.43 9.53 39.66
CA GLN A 251 -0.79 10.34 39.54
C GLN A 251 -0.61 11.81 39.95
N GLU A 252 0.12 12.07 41.04
CA GLU A 252 0.30 13.42 41.57
C GLU A 252 1.11 14.30 40.60
N GLN A 253 2.22 13.78 40.06
CA GLN A 253 3.07 14.51 39.13
C GLN A 253 2.28 14.94 37.89
N LEU A 254 1.47 14.04 37.31
CA LEU A 254 0.65 14.35 36.15
C LEU A 254 -0.37 15.45 36.47
N LEU A 255 -1.09 15.33 37.60
CA LEU A 255 -2.08 16.32 38.02
C LEU A 255 -1.46 17.69 38.29
N ASN A 256 -0.26 17.73 38.88
CA ASN A 256 0.46 18.98 39.12
C ASN A 256 0.83 19.68 37.80
N VAL A 257 1.24 18.93 36.78
CA VAL A 257 1.49 19.47 35.43
C VAL A 257 0.20 20.03 34.82
N ALA A 258 -0.89 19.25 34.82
CA ALA A 258 -2.18 19.70 34.27
C ALA A 258 -2.72 20.96 34.99
N ARG A 259 -2.61 21.02 36.32
CA ARG A 259 -2.99 22.18 37.12
C ARG A 259 -2.15 23.40 36.79
N GLU A 260 -0.86 23.22 36.51
CA GLU A 260 0.05 24.31 36.17
C GLU A 260 -0.29 24.92 34.80
N TYR A 261 -0.63 24.10 33.80
CA TYR A 261 -1.18 24.56 32.51
C TYR A 261 -2.42 25.43 32.73
N LYS A 262 -3.38 24.93 33.52
CA LYS A 262 -4.61 25.66 33.87
C LYS A 262 -4.31 26.96 34.61
N ARG A 263 -3.41 26.94 35.59
CA ARG A 263 -3.01 28.11 36.40
C ARG A 263 -2.40 29.22 35.52
N ARG A 264 -1.62 28.83 34.51
CA ARG A 264 -0.98 29.75 33.56
C ARG A 264 -1.89 30.13 32.38
N GLN A 265 -3.11 29.60 32.31
CA GLN A 265 -4.03 29.78 31.18
C GLN A 265 -3.41 29.37 29.83
N VAL A 266 -2.55 28.35 29.84
CA VAL A 266 -2.00 27.75 28.61
C VAL A 266 -2.96 26.65 28.15
N PRO A 267 -3.47 26.69 26.89
CA PRO A 267 -4.36 25.66 26.37
C PRO A 267 -3.75 24.25 26.45
N LEU A 268 -4.55 23.29 26.88
CA LEU A 268 -4.18 21.88 26.99
C LEU A 268 -5.42 21.02 26.76
N ASP A 269 -5.42 20.26 25.67
CA ASP A 269 -6.56 19.42 25.27
C ASP A 269 -6.34 17.95 25.61
N LEU A 270 -5.07 17.51 25.61
CA LEU A 270 -4.70 16.14 25.94
C LEU A 270 -3.40 16.07 26.75
N ILE A 271 -3.38 15.27 27.82
CA ILE A 271 -2.17 14.91 28.56
C ILE A 271 -2.00 13.39 28.60
N VAL A 272 -0.78 12.91 28.34
CA VAL A 272 -0.51 11.48 28.11
C VAL A 272 0.24 10.85 29.29
N ILE A 273 -0.16 9.65 29.69
CA ILE A 273 0.59 8.78 30.60
C ILE A 273 1.40 7.79 29.74
N ASP A 274 2.71 7.84 29.85
CA ASP A 274 3.62 6.98 29.07
C ASP A 274 3.66 5.53 29.61
N PHE A 275 4.38 4.65 28.91
CA PHE A 275 4.59 3.25 29.27
C PHE A 275 5.17 3.01 30.69
N PHE A 276 5.03 1.77 31.18
CA PHE A 276 5.43 1.36 32.54
C PHE A 276 4.69 2.12 33.67
N HIS A 277 3.43 2.45 33.45
CA HIS A 277 2.49 2.85 34.51
C HIS A 277 1.70 1.66 35.10
N TRP A 278 1.90 0.47 34.55
CA TRP A 278 1.36 -0.82 34.99
C TRP A 278 2.36 -1.59 35.83
N LYS A 279 1.88 -2.57 36.61
CA LYS A 279 2.72 -3.39 37.50
C LYS A 279 3.57 -4.39 36.72
N HIS A 280 2.96 -5.15 35.82
CA HIS A 280 3.66 -6.06 34.91
C HIS A 280 3.22 -5.83 33.45
N GLN A 281 4.11 -6.16 32.51
CA GLN A 281 3.78 -6.11 31.09
C GLN A 281 2.70 -7.15 30.79
N GLY A 282 1.58 -6.70 30.22
CA GLY A 282 0.42 -7.55 29.92
C GLY A 282 -0.75 -7.41 30.91
N ASP A 283 -0.57 -6.73 32.04
CA ASP A 283 -1.67 -6.49 33.00
C ASP A 283 -2.73 -5.51 32.44
N TRP A 284 -2.30 -4.60 31.54
CA TRP A 284 -3.13 -3.55 30.92
C TRP A 284 -3.99 -2.74 31.91
N SER A 285 -3.45 -2.50 33.11
CA SER A 285 -4.08 -1.69 34.16
C SER A 285 -3.05 -0.79 34.85
N PHE A 286 -3.52 0.28 35.49
CA PHE A 286 -2.67 1.11 36.34
C PHE A 286 -2.11 0.34 37.53
N ASP A 287 -0.85 0.57 37.88
CA ASP A 287 -0.28 0.09 39.14
C ASP A 287 -0.85 0.90 40.32
N PRO A 288 -1.61 0.28 41.24
CA PRO A 288 -2.25 0.99 42.34
C PRO A 288 -1.25 1.63 43.32
N GLU A 289 0.03 1.22 43.32
CA GLU A 289 1.07 1.86 44.14
C GLU A 289 1.38 3.29 43.66
N PHE A 290 1.39 3.52 42.34
CA PHE A 290 1.73 4.82 41.72
C PHE A 290 0.51 5.59 41.24
N TRP A 291 -0.61 4.90 41.04
CA TRP A 291 -1.87 5.41 40.51
C TRP A 291 -3.02 4.92 41.41
N PRO A 292 -3.10 5.41 42.66
CA PRO A 292 -4.02 4.87 43.66
C PRO A 292 -5.50 5.17 43.36
N ASP A 293 -5.80 6.20 42.55
CA ASP A 293 -7.16 6.61 42.24
C ASP A 293 -7.24 7.19 40.81
N PRO A 294 -7.10 6.33 39.77
CA PRO A 294 -7.15 6.79 38.39
C PRO A 294 -8.54 7.33 38.02
N GLY A 295 -9.60 6.99 38.76
CA GLY A 295 -10.93 7.56 38.59
C GLY A 295 -10.95 9.09 38.76
N LYS A 296 -10.12 9.64 39.65
CA LYS A 296 -9.94 11.10 39.83
C LYS A 296 -9.18 11.78 38.68
N LEU A 297 -8.63 11.03 37.73
CA LEU A 297 -8.04 11.58 36.50
C LEU A 297 -9.12 11.94 35.46
N SER A 298 -10.37 11.51 35.67
CA SER A 298 -11.48 11.95 34.82
C SER A 298 -11.73 13.44 35.02
N PHE A 299 -11.35 14.24 34.03
CA PHE A 299 -11.88 15.59 33.90
C PHE A 299 -13.36 15.47 33.51
N PRO A 300 -14.24 16.36 34.01
CA PRO A 300 -15.63 16.36 33.57
C PRO A 300 -15.66 16.37 32.04
N SER A 301 -16.37 15.41 31.45
CA SER A 301 -16.65 15.35 30.01
C SER A 301 -16.86 16.76 29.48
N PRO A 302 -16.30 17.14 28.33
CA PRO A 302 -16.84 18.28 27.60
C PRO A 302 -18.34 18.08 27.55
N GLN A 303 -19.10 19.04 28.06
CA GLN A 303 -20.53 19.08 27.77
C GLN A 303 -20.59 19.05 26.25
N ILE A 304 -21.13 17.96 25.69
CA ILE A 304 -21.46 17.86 24.28
C ILE A 304 -22.40 19.04 24.05
N TYR A 305 -21.87 20.12 23.46
CA TYR A 305 -22.70 21.18 22.92
C TYR A 305 -23.49 20.52 21.79
N LYS A 306 -24.70 20.05 22.12
CA LYS A 306 -25.73 19.77 21.13
C LYS A 306 -26.08 21.10 20.49
N HIS A 307 -25.52 21.35 19.32
CA HIS A 307 -26.10 22.25 18.34
C HIS A 307 -26.74 21.41 17.24
#